data_AF-A0A1Q4BEI3-F1
#
_entry.id   AF-A0A1Q4BEI3-F1
#
_cell.length_a   1.000
_cell.length_b   1.000
_cell.length_c   1.000
_cell.angle_alpha   90.00
_cell.angle_beta   90.00
_cell.angle_gamma   90.00
#
_symmetry.space_group_name_H-M   'P 1'
#
loop_
_entity.id
_entity.type
_entity.pdbx_description
1 polymer ?
#
loop_
_entity_poly.entity_id
_entity_poly.type
_entity_poly.pdbx_seq_one_letter_code
_entity_poly.pdbx_strand_id
1 'polypeptide(L)'
;MSLSTSLSIKLRVILWSVIAVSSAVLLSLYGEAVGVSRTIGTYAWAALMIVLIGLLLGPILARHVGARKTVIFFLLLLAAAAGIYAYVLVMTEFVLKH
;
A
#
# COMPACT_ATOMS: atom_id res chain seq x y z
N MET A 1 -8.94 28.96 1.97
CA MET A 1 -8.16 27.75 2.30
C MET A 1 -6.80 28.21 2.81
N SER A 2 -6.46 28.01 4.09
CA SER A 2 -5.27 28.63 4.70
C SER A 2 -3.97 27.99 4.17
N LEU A 3 -2.94 28.80 3.94
CA LEU A 3 -1.60 28.31 3.53
C LEU A 3 -1.02 27.26 4.48
N SER A 4 -1.42 27.27 5.76
CA SER A 4 -0.99 26.29 6.77
C SER A 4 -1.50 24.86 6.54
N THR A 5 -2.71 24.70 5.98
CA THR A 5 -3.29 23.36 5.77
C THR A 5 -2.59 22.62 4.63
N SER A 6 -2.25 23.32 3.54
CA SER A 6 -1.55 22.71 2.40
C SER A 6 -0.11 22.30 2.73
N LEU A 7 0.59 23.10 3.54
CA LEU A 7 1.94 22.80 4.01
C LEU A 7 1.95 21.57 4.92
N SER A 8 0.95 21.44 5.81
CA SER A 8 0.80 20.28 6.70
C SER A 8 0.53 18.99 5.92
N ILE A 9 -0.24 19.05 4.83
CA ILE A 9 -0.55 17.89 3.99
C ILE A 9 0.69 17.46 3.21
N LYS A 10 1.41 18.41 2.60
CA LYS A 10 2.67 18.11 1.88
C LYS A 10 3.70 17.47 2.81
N LEU A 11 3.88 18.02 4.02
CA LEU A 11 4.81 17.46 5.00
C LEU A 11 4.38 16.05 5.46
N ARG A 12 3.08 15.83 5.69
CA ARG A 12 2.54 14.48 6.00
C ARG A 12 2.81 13.50 4.86
N VAL A 13 2.59 13.89 3.61
CA VAL A 13 2.85 13.03 2.45
C VAL A 13 4.34 12.69 2.35
N ILE A 14 5.23 13.66 2.54
CA ILE A 14 6.69 13.45 2.52
C ILE A 14 7.13 12.52 3.64
N LEU A 15 6.66 12.74 4.87
CA LEU A 15 6.98 11.86 6.00
C LEU A 15 6.47 10.44 5.76
N TRP A 16 5.26 10.30 5.21
CA TRP A 16 4.71 8.99 4.89
C TRP A 16 5.45 8.27 3.77
N SER A 17 5.89 8.97 2.72
CA SER A 17 6.67 8.34 1.65
C SER A 17 8.06 7.92 2.15
N VAL A 18 8.69 8.69 3.04
CA VAL A 18 9.93 8.27 3.70
C VAL A 18 9.71 7.02 4.55
N ILE A 19 8.70 7.02 5.44
CA ILE A 19 8.37 5.86 6.28
C ILE A 19 8.06 4.63 5.42
N ALA A 20 7.30 4.81 4.33
CA ALA A 20 6.98 3.74 3.40
C ALA A 20 8.27 3.15 2.78
N VAL A 21 9.06 3.97 2.10
CA VAL A 21 10.28 3.49 1.43
C VAL A 21 11.25 2.85 2.43
N SER A 22 11.47 3.47 3.60
CA SER A 22 12.35 2.92 4.63
C SER A 22 11.85 1.59 5.19
N SER A 23 10.54 1.45 5.42
CA SER A 23 9.96 0.20 5.93
C SER A 23 10.00 -0.92 4.89
N ALA A 24 9.80 -0.62 3.59
CA ALA A 24 9.98 -1.60 2.51
C ALA A 24 11.43 -2.11 2.44
N VAL A 25 12.40 -1.19 2.51
CA VAL A 25 13.83 -1.52 2.49
C VAL A 25 14.19 -2.38 3.69
N LEU A 26 13.77 -2.00 4.89
CA LEU A 26 13.97 -2.79 6.11
C LEU A 26 13.38 -4.19 6.01
N LEU A 27 12.14 -4.32 5.50
CA LEU A 27 11.50 -5.62 5.32
C LEU A 27 12.20 -6.49 4.26
N SER A 28 12.70 -5.87 3.19
CA SER A 28 13.45 -6.58 2.15
C SER A 28 14.81 -7.07 2.63
N LEU A 29 15.50 -6.29 3.47
CA LEU A 29 16.85 -6.61 3.95
C LEU A 29 16.80 -7.56 5.14
N TYR A 30 15.88 -7.35 6.07
CA TYR A 30 15.85 -8.04 7.37
C TYR A 30 14.63 -8.93 7.58
N GLY A 31 13.68 -9.02 6.64
CA GLY A 31 12.46 -9.82 6.80
C GLY A 31 12.73 -11.28 7.17
N GLU A 32 13.71 -11.91 6.52
CA GLU A 32 14.11 -13.30 6.81
C GLU A 32 14.65 -13.47 8.23
N ALA A 33 15.33 -12.47 8.79
CA ALA A 33 15.86 -12.50 10.16
C ALA A 33 14.76 -12.45 11.24
N VAL A 34 13.55 -12.00 10.88
CA VAL A 34 12.38 -11.95 11.79
C VAL A 34 11.39 -13.09 11.52
N GLY A 35 11.78 -14.10 10.73
CA GLY A 35 10.91 -15.21 10.35
C GLY A 35 9.83 -14.85 9.33
N VAL A 36 9.94 -13.68 8.70
CA VAL A 36 9.03 -13.24 7.63
C VAL A 36 9.65 -13.63 6.30
N SER A 37 9.02 -14.57 5.60
CA SER A 37 9.39 -14.88 4.21
C SER A 37 9.41 -13.58 3.40
N ARG A 38 10.52 -13.28 2.72
CA ARG A 38 10.72 -12.05 1.93
C ARG A 38 9.51 -11.75 1.06
N THR A 39 9.01 -12.76 0.36
CA THR A 39 7.85 -12.66 -0.52
C THR A 39 6.58 -12.30 0.24
N ILE A 40 6.25 -13.03 1.32
CA ILE A 40 5.05 -12.80 2.12
C ILE A 40 5.08 -11.42 2.79
N GLY A 41 6.24 -11.03 3.34
CA GLY A 41 6.45 -9.73 3.95
C GLY A 41 6.28 -8.57 2.98
N THR A 42 6.86 -8.66 1.78
CA THR A 42 6.71 -7.64 0.74
C THR A 42 5.25 -7.48 0.30
N TYR A 43 4.49 -8.57 0.16
CA TYR A 43 3.08 -8.48 -0.20
C TYR A 43 2.20 -7.91 0.92
N ALA A 44 2.42 -8.33 2.17
CA ALA A 44 1.73 -7.77 3.33
C ALA A 44 2.02 -6.27 3.48
N TRP A 45 3.26 -5.86 3.25
CA TRP A 45 3.68 -4.47 3.27
C TRP A 45 3.03 -3.65 2.13
N ALA A 46 2.97 -4.21 0.92
CA ALA A 46 2.29 -3.56 -0.21
C ALA A 46 0.78 -3.37 0.05
N ALA A 47 0.12 -4.35 0.67
CA ALA A 47 -1.29 -4.23 1.07
C ALA A 47 -1.49 -3.12 2.12
N LEU A 48 -0.60 -3.01 3.11
CA LEU A 48 -0.62 -1.93 4.11
C LEU A 48 -0.51 -0.56 3.45
N MET A 49 0.39 -0.42 2.46
CA MET A 49 0.57 0.84 1.74
C MET A 49 -0.68 1.26 0.96
N ILE A 50 -1.38 0.33 0.32
CA ILE A 50 -2.63 0.63 -0.40
C ILE A 50 -3.68 1.19 0.55
N VAL A 51 -3.82 0.60 1.74
CA VAL A 51 -4.75 1.08 2.78
C VAL A 51 -4.36 2.48 3.28
N LEU A 52 -3.06 2.73 3.50
CA LEU A 52 -2.55 4.02 3.94
C LEU A 52 -2.71 5.14 2.89
N ILE A 53 -2.45 4.82 1.63
CA ILE A 53 -2.73 5.70 0.48
C ILE A 53 -4.23 6.02 0.44
N GLY A 54 -5.09 5.03 0.69
CA GLY A 54 -6.53 5.21 0.89
C GLY A 54 -6.89 6.20 1.97
N LEU A 55 -6.29 6.08 3.15
CA LEU A 55 -6.54 6.98 4.27
C LEU A 55 -6.05 8.40 4.03
N LEU A 56 -4.90 8.57 3.37
CA LEU A 56 -4.29 9.88 3.12
C LEU A 56 -4.93 10.62 1.94
N LEU A 57 -5.13 9.93 0.82
CA LEU A 57 -5.62 10.52 -0.42
C LEU A 57 -7.13 10.37 -0.59
N GLY A 58 -7.78 9.44 0.11
CA GLY A 58 -9.23 9.24 0.09
C GLY A 58 -10.02 10.52 0.38
N PRO A 59 -9.71 11.29 1.44
CA PRO A 59 -10.42 12.54 1.73
C PRO A 59 -10.25 13.61 0.64
N ILE A 60 -9.09 13.64 -0.02
CA ILE A 60 -8.81 14.58 -1.10
C ILE A 60 -9.56 14.16 -2.36
N LEU A 61 -9.48 12.87 -2.72
CA LEU A 61 -10.13 12.30 -3.89
C LEU A 61 -11.67 12.36 -3.75
N ALA A 62 -12.19 12.17 -2.54
CA ALA A 62 -13.62 12.27 -2.23
C ALA A 62 -14.18 13.68 -2.43
N ARG A 63 -13.37 14.72 -2.25
CA ARG A 63 -13.77 16.12 -2.51
C ARG A 63 -13.87 16.44 -3.99
N HIS A 64 -13.08 15.79 -4.85
CA HIS A 64 -13.08 16.04 -6.29
C HIS A 64 -14.04 15.14 -7.07
N VAL A 65 -14.13 13.88 -6.68
CA VAL A 65 -14.83 12.84 -7.46
C VAL A 65 -16.12 12.38 -6.76
N GLY A 66 -16.29 12.73 -5.49
CA GLY A 66 -17.41 12.32 -4.65
C GLY A 66 -17.12 11.02 -3.89
N ALA A 67 -17.50 10.99 -2.60
CA ALA A 67 -17.18 9.90 -1.68
C ALA A 67 -17.53 8.49 -2.21
N ARG A 68 -18.69 8.34 -2.87
CA ARG A 68 -19.14 7.06 -3.43
C ARG A 68 -18.19 6.52 -4.50
N LYS A 69 -17.69 7.38 -5.38
CA LYS A 69 -16.76 6.99 -6.46
C LYS A 69 -15.36 6.72 -5.91
N THR A 70 -14.92 7.47 -4.90
CA THR A 70 -13.65 7.25 -4.21
C THR A 70 -13.61 5.90 -3.50
N VAL A 71 -14.68 5.52 -2.81
CA VAL A 71 -14.79 4.20 -2.16
C VAL A 71 -14.72 3.08 -3.20
N ILE A 72 -15.44 3.20 -4.32
CA ILE A 72 -15.39 2.22 -5.42
C ILE A 72 -13.97 2.10 -5.99
N PHE A 73 -13.27 3.23 -6.19
CA PHE A 73 -11.91 3.24 -6.69
C PHE A 73 -10.95 2.50 -5.75
N PHE A 74 -11.00 2.77 -4.44
CA PHE A 74 -10.16 2.07 -3.47
C PHE A 74 -10.51 0.59 -3.34
N LEU A 75 -11.79 0.22 -3.47
CA LEU A 75 -12.22 -1.18 -3.54
C LEU A 75 -11.64 -1.89 -4.76
N LEU A 76 -11.67 -1.27 -5.93
CA LEU A 76 -11.07 -1.83 -7.15
C LEU A 76 -9.55 -1.99 -7.01
N LEU A 77 -8.88 -1.01 -6.41
CA LEU A 77 -7.44 -1.04 -6.19
C LEU A 77 -7.04 -2.17 -5.21
N LEU A 78 -7.83 -2.36 -4.15
CA LEU A 78 -7.65 -3.44 -3.20
C LEU A 78 -7.91 -4.81 -3.85
N ALA A 79 -8.98 -4.93 -4.65
CA ALA A 79 -9.30 -6.16 -5.38
C ALA A 79 -8.22 -6.54 -6.39
N ALA A 80 -7.66 -5.57 -7.12
CA ALA A 80 -6.54 -5.78 -8.03
C ALA A 80 -5.30 -6.29 -7.29
N ALA A 81 -4.97 -5.69 -6.14
CA ALA A 81 -3.84 -6.13 -5.33
C ALA A 81 -4.05 -7.55 -4.76
N ALA A 82 -5.26 -7.86 -4.29
CA ALA A 82 -5.62 -9.21 -3.84
C ALA A 82 -5.52 -10.24 -4.98
N GLY A 83 -5.96 -9.88 -6.19
CA GLY A 83 -5.85 -10.73 -7.38
C GLY A 83 -4.40 -11.03 -7.76
N ILE A 84 -3.52 -10.01 -7.74
CA ILE A 84 -2.08 -10.19 -7.98
C ILE A 84 -1.47 -11.11 -6.92
N TYR A 85 -1.82 -10.93 -5.64
CA TYR A 85 -1.33 -11.78 -4.56
C TYR A 85 -1.75 -13.24 -4.75
N ALA A 86 -3.04 -13.48 -5.03
CA ALA A 86 -3.57 -14.82 -5.28
C ALA A 86 -2.87 -15.47 -6.49
N TYR A 87 -2.65 -14.73 -7.57
CA TYR A 87 -1.91 -15.20 -8.75
C TYR A 87 -0.48 -15.62 -8.39
N VAL A 88 0.26 -14.77 -7.68
CA VAL A 88 1.63 -15.11 -7.26
C VAL A 88 1.64 -16.35 -6.37
N LEU A 89 0.70 -16.46 -5.43
CA LEU A 89 0.63 -17.60 -4.52
C LEU A 89 0.41 -18.91 -5.29
N VAL A 90 -0.56 -18.93 -6.21
CA VAL A 90 -0.80 -20.08 -7.09
C VAL A 90 0.42 -20.42 -7.95
N MET A 91 1.07 -19.41 -8.52
CA MET A 91 2.23 -19.62 -9.39
C MET A 91 3.46 -20.10 -8.62
N THR A 92 3.64 -19.64 -7.38
CA THR A 92 4.72 -20.09 -6.50
C THR A 92 4.49 -21.55 -6.09
N GLU A 93 3.25 -21.93 -5.77
CA GLU A 93 2.90 -23.33 -5.49
C GLU A 93 3.08 -24.24 -6.71
N PHE A 94 2.78 -23.74 -7.91
CA PHE A 94 2.96 -24.50 -9.16
C PHE A 94 4.44 -24.77 -9.42
N VAL A 95 5.30 -23.76 -9.29
CA VAL A 95 6.76 -23.86 -9.47
C VAL A 95 7.44 -24.71 -8.39
N LEU A 96 6.90 -24.78 -7.16
CA LEU A 96 7.46 -25.65 -6.12
C LEU A 96 7.09 -27.12 -6.28
N LYS A 97 6.08 -27.44 -7.10
CA LYS A 97 5.60 -28.81 -7.33
C LYS A 97 6.16 -29.45 -8.61
N HIS A 98 6.81 -28.69 -9.49
CA HIS A 98 7.34 -29.14 -10.80
C HIS A 98 8.77 -28.63 -10.97
#